data_AF-A0AAJ6FT14-F1
#
_entry.id   AF-A0AAJ6FT14-F1
#
_cell.length_a   1.000
_cell.length_b   1.000
_cell.length_c   1.000
_cell.angle_alpha   90.00
_cell.angle_beta   90.00
_cell.angle_gamma   90.00
#
_symmetry.space_group_name_H-M   'P 1'
#
loop_
_entity.id
_entity.type
_entity.pdbx_description
1 polymer ?
#
loop_
_entity_poly.entity_id
_entity_poly.type
_entity_poly.pdbx_seq_one_letter_code
_entity_poly.pdbx_strand_id
1 'polypeptide(L)'
;MADRRPPPPGSPSAELIHACVEGSLFGALQALRQGANPNAWRLNEGPALHAALAWPRIVEALLQAGAHPQERNHWCERPLEKLAADYQLSDDPDERSGLEQTALVLLRLGGNPHRGSPFWNTPSLKAAMPHVVATVEAEQRAVHLEQAWAARESVSAKRARL
;
A
#
# COMPACT_ATOMS: atom_id res chain seq x y z
N MET A 1 -11.43 -17.25 -7.46
CA MET A 1 -10.61 -16.42 -8.36
C MET A 1 -11.16 -15.00 -8.28
N ALA A 2 -10.31 -13.98 -8.10
CA ALA A 2 -10.76 -12.59 -8.09
C ALA A 2 -11.36 -12.22 -9.45
N ASP A 3 -12.48 -11.50 -9.46
CA ASP A 3 -13.13 -11.05 -10.70
C ASP A 3 -12.28 -9.94 -11.33
N ARG A 4 -11.58 -10.27 -12.42
CA ARG A 4 -10.71 -9.34 -13.17
C ARG A 4 -11.44 -8.66 -14.33
N ARG A 5 -12.77 -8.72 -14.34
CA ARG A 5 -13.57 -8.01 -15.34
C ARG A 5 -13.67 -6.53 -14.95
N PRO A 6 -13.45 -5.61 -15.91
CA PRO A 6 -13.66 -4.21 -15.64
C PRO A 6 -15.12 -3.94 -15.30
N PRO A 7 -15.39 -3.03 -14.35
CA PRO A 7 -16.76 -2.66 -14.01
C PRO A 7 -17.44 -1.97 -15.20
N PRO A 8 -18.77 -2.08 -15.32
CA PRO A 8 -19.49 -1.39 -16.39
C PRO A 8 -19.35 0.15 -16.24
N PRO A 9 -19.26 0.90 -17.36
CA PRO A 9 -19.19 2.36 -17.32
C PRO A 9 -20.35 2.98 -16.53
N GLY A 10 -20.07 4.02 -15.75
CA GLY A 10 -21.06 4.71 -14.91
C GLY A 10 -21.49 3.97 -13.63
N SER A 11 -20.96 2.76 -13.39
CA SER A 11 -21.16 2.10 -12.09
C SER A 11 -20.28 2.73 -11.01
N PRO A 12 -20.65 2.62 -9.71
CA PRO A 12 -19.83 3.14 -8.62
C PRO A 12 -18.37 2.65 -8.67
N SER A 13 -18.15 1.39 -9.05
CA SER A 13 -16.80 0.82 -9.21
C SER A 13 -16.01 1.45 -10.36
N ALA A 14 -16.66 1.86 -11.45
CA ALA A 14 -16.01 2.60 -12.53
C ALA A 14 -15.66 4.03 -12.08
N GLU A 15 -16.59 4.72 -11.40
CA GLU A 15 -16.35 6.05 -10.82
C GLU A 15 -15.22 6.04 -9.79
N LEU A 16 -15.14 4.98 -8.97
CA LEU A 16 -14.02 4.80 -8.05
C LEU A 16 -12.68 4.74 -8.78
N ILE A 17 -12.60 3.99 -9.90
CA ILE A 17 -11.37 3.89 -10.70
C ILE A 17 -11.00 5.27 -11.27
N HIS A 18 -11.98 6.01 -11.82
CA HIS A 18 -11.74 7.37 -12.33
C HIS A 18 -11.20 8.30 -11.24
N ALA A 19 -11.84 8.31 -10.06
CA ALA A 19 -11.40 9.11 -8.93
C ALA A 19 -9.99 8.73 -8.43
N CYS A 20 -9.62 7.44 -8.46
CA CYS A 20 -8.28 6.99 -8.11
C CYS A 20 -7.22 7.52 -9.09
N VAL A 21 -7.51 7.50 -10.39
CA VAL A 21 -6.61 8.02 -11.43
C VAL A 21 -6.44 9.54 -11.31
N GLU A 22 -7.53 10.26 -11.08
CA GLU A 22 -7.55 11.73 -11.02
C GLU A 22 -7.08 12.30 -9.67
N GLY A 23 -6.91 11.47 -8.64
CA GLY A 23 -6.60 11.95 -7.29
C GLY A 23 -7.77 12.62 -6.57
N SER A 24 -9.00 12.35 -7.01
CA SER A 24 -10.22 12.91 -6.40
C SER A 24 -10.62 12.15 -5.15
N LEU A 25 -10.16 12.59 -3.98
CA LEU A 25 -10.54 12.00 -2.70
C LEU A 25 -12.07 12.03 -2.49
N PHE A 26 -12.72 13.14 -2.85
CA PHE A 26 -14.16 13.26 -2.73
C PHE A 26 -14.89 12.23 -3.60
N GLY A 27 -14.48 12.09 -4.86
CA GLY A 27 -15.06 11.11 -5.78
C GLY A 27 -14.86 9.68 -5.30
N ALA A 28 -13.66 9.34 -4.82
CA ALA A 28 -13.36 8.02 -4.29
C ALA A 28 -14.23 7.67 -3.08
N LEU A 29 -14.36 8.60 -2.12
CA LEU A 29 -15.21 8.41 -0.95
C LEU A 29 -16.69 8.30 -1.31
N GLN A 30 -17.17 9.12 -2.26
CA GLN A 30 -18.55 9.05 -2.73
C GLN A 30 -18.86 7.70 -3.40
N ALA A 31 -17.97 7.23 -4.27
CA ALA A 31 -18.12 5.95 -4.94
C ALA A 31 -18.12 4.78 -3.94
N LEU A 32 -17.19 4.77 -2.97
CA LEU A 32 -17.16 3.77 -1.90
C LEU A 32 -18.46 3.77 -1.08
N ARG A 33 -19.02 4.95 -0.76
CA ARG A 33 -20.32 5.07 -0.08
C ARG A 33 -21.50 4.53 -0.90
N GLN A 34 -21.40 4.57 -2.22
CA GLN A 34 -22.39 4.00 -3.14
C GLN A 34 -22.22 2.48 -3.34
N GLY A 35 -21.29 1.83 -2.62
CA GLY A 35 -21.06 0.39 -2.71
C GLY A 35 -20.09 -0.01 -3.82
N ALA A 36 -19.22 0.91 -4.27
CA ALA A 36 -18.13 0.56 -5.18
C ALA A 36 -17.27 -0.57 -4.59
N ASN A 37 -16.87 -1.52 -5.44
CA ASN A 37 -15.92 -2.55 -5.04
C ASN A 37 -14.51 -1.92 -4.91
N PRO A 38 -13.89 -1.90 -3.72
CA PRO A 38 -12.54 -1.34 -3.54
C PRO A 38 -11.45 -2.13 -4.28
N ASN A 39 -11.76 -3.36 -4.70
CA ASN A 39 -10.91 -4.21 -5.51
C ASN A 39 -11.33 -4.23 -6.99
N ALA A 40 -12.09 -3.22 -7.45
CA ALA A 40 -12.50 -3.10 -8.85
C ALA A 40 -11.29 -3.14 -9.79
N TRP A 41 -11.42 -3.88 -10.89
CA TRP A 41 -10.32 -4.12 -11.82
C TRP A 41 -10.33 -3.09 -12.96
N ARG A 42 -9.26 -2.32 -13.10
CA ARG A 42 -9.02 -1.45 -14.24
C ARG A 42 -8.34 -2.25 -15.35
N LEU A 43 -8.86 -2.11 -16.58
CA LEU A 43 -8.33 -2.81 -17.74
C LEU A 43 -6.84 -2.49 -17.94
N ASN A 44 -6.04 -3.53 -18.16
CA ASN A 44 -4.57 -3.50 -18.33
C ASN A 44 -3.77 -2.93 -17.16
N GLU A 45 -4.40 -2.61 -16.02
CA GLU A 45 -3.76 -1.87 -14.93
C GLU A 45 -3.94 -2.55 -13.57
N GLY A 46 -4.97 -3.37 -13.41
CA GLY A 46 -5.20 -4.12 -12.17
C GLY A 46 -6.15 -3.46 -11.17
N PRO A 47 -6.12 -3.85 -9.90
CA PRO A 47 -7.01 -3.32 -8.87
C PRO A 47 -6.91 -1.80 -8.73
N ALA A 48 -8.01 -1.13 -8.40
CA ALA A 48 -8.09 0.33 -8.23
C ALA A 48 -6.97 0.91 -7.34
N LEU A 49 -6.52 0.15 -6.33
CA LEU A 49 -5.39 0.51 -5.46
C LEU A 49 -4.12 0.89 -6.23
N HIS A 50 -3.83 0.23 -7.35
CA HIS A 50 -2.62 0.51 -8.16
C HIS A 50 -2.68 1.86 -8.86
N ALA A 51 -3.87 2.37 -9.19
CA ALA A 51 -4.03 3.69 -9.78
C ALA A 51 -3.93 4.83 -8.75
N ALA A 52 -4.14 4.52 -7.46
CA ALA A 52 -4.21 5.51 -6.39
C ALA A 52 -2.87 5.77 -5.68
N LEU A 53 -1.75 5.14 -6.07
CA LEU A 53 -0.53 5.09 -5.27
C LEU A 53 0.08 6.48 -4.96
N ALA A 54 -0.08 7.46 -5.85
CA ALA A 54 0.34 8.85 -5.64
C ALA A 54 -0.56 9.61 -4.63
N TRP A 55 -1.69 9.03 -4.21
CA TRP A 55 -2.73 9.67 -3.41
C TRP A 55 -2.95 8.94 -2.07
N PRO A 56 -2.13 9.21 -1.05
CA PRO A 56 -2.13 8.47 0.23
C PRO A 56 -3.52 8.38 0.88
N ARG A 57 -4.27 9.48 0.87
CA ARG A 57 -5.62 9.52 1.48
C ARG A 57 -6.63 8.64 0.74
N ILE A 58 -6.48 8.47 -0.57
CA ILE A 58 -7.31 7.56 -1.35
C ILE A 58 -6.90 6.11 -1.06
N VAL A 59 -5.59 5.84 -0.99
CA VAL A 59 -5.08 4.52 -0.61
C VAL A 59 -5.60 4.10 0.76
N GLU A 60 -5.53 4.98 1.76
CA GLU A 60 -6.09 4.72 3.09
C GLU A 60 -7.59 4.41 3.03
N ALA A 61 -8.37 5.18 2.27
CA ALA A 61 -9.81 4.94 2.11
C ALA A 61 -10.11 3.59 1.45
N LEU A 62 -9.35 3.23 0.40
CA LEU A 62 -9.47 1.93 -0.27
C LEU A 62 -9.16 0.78 0.70
N LEU A 63 -8.07 0.89 1.46
CA LEU A 63 -7.65 -0.12 2.43
C LEU A 63 -8.68 -0.28 3.56
N GLN A 64 -9.22 0.83 4.08
CA GLN A 64 -10.31 0.82 5.06
C GLN A 64 -11.58 0.16 4.51
N ALA A 65 -11.86 0.33 3.22
CA ALA A 65 -12.97 -0.33 2.54
C ALA A 65 -12.73 -1.83 2.24
N GLY A 66 -11.52 -2.35 2.48
CA GLY A 66 -11.17 -3.76 2.26
C GLY A 66 -10.43 -4.03 0.95
N ALA A 67 -9.78 -3.03 0.36
CA ALA A 67 -8.84 -3.24 -0.74
C ALA A 67 -7.69 -4.17 -0.30
N HIS A 68 -7.25 -5.05 -1.20
CA HIS A 68 -6.19 -6.00 -0.93
C HIS A 68 -4.80 -5.32 -1.11
N PRO A 69 -4.03 -5.08 -0.04
CA PRO A 69 -2.79 -4.29 -0.10
C PRO A 69 -1.65 -4.96 -0.87
N GLN A 70 -1.79 -6.24 -1.21
CA GLN A 70 -0.75 -7.04 -1.88
C GLN A 70 -1.23 -7.67 -3.19
N GLU A 71 -2.44 -7.32 -3.65
CA GLU A 71 -2.98 -7.90 -4.88
C GLU A 71 -2.17 -7.44 -6.08
N ARG A 72 -1.89 -8.39 -6.98
CA ARG A 72 -1.07 -8.11 -8.14
C ARG A 72 -1.86 -7.41 -9.23
N ASN A 73 -1.23 -6.44 -9.89
CA ASN A 73 -1.78 -5.83 -11.09
C ASN A 73 -1.62 -6.70 -12.34
N HIS A 74 -2.00 -6.15 -13.50
CA HIS A 74 -1.87 -6.80 -14.80
C HIS A 74 -0.40 -7.19 -15.13
N TRP A 75 0.57 -6.39 -14.69
CA TRP A 75 2.00 -6.64 -14.86
C TRP A 75 2.61 -7.49 -13.75
N CYS A 76 1.79 -8.16 -12.96
CA CYS A 76 2.18 -9.02 -11.83
C CYS A 76 2.95 -8.31 -10.71
N GLU A 77 2.87 -6.99 -10.65
CA GLU A 77 3.49 -6.18 -9.61
C GLU A 77 2.55 -6.11 -8.41
N ARG A 78 3.14 -6.13 -7.21
CA ARG A 78 2.44 -5.70 -6.00
C ARG A 78 2.42 -4.18 -5.90
N PRO A 79 1.53 -3.59 -5.09
CA PRO A 79 1.48 -2.14 -4.89
C PRO A 79 2.84 -1.51 -4.54
N LEU A 80 3.63 -2.12 -3.64
CA LEU A 80 4.98 -1.63 -3.33
C LEU A 80 5.99 -1.72 -4.49
N GLU A 81 5.84 -2.72 -5.36
CA GLU A 81 6.72 -2.86 -6.52
C GLU A 81 6.41 -1.73 -7.51
N LYS A 82 5.14 -1.56 -7.88
CA LYS A 82 4.70 -0.46 -8.74
C LYS A 82 5.10 0.91 -8.18
N LEU A 83 4.94 1.10 -6.86
CA LEU A 83 5.31 2.35 -6.19
C LEU A 83 6.81 2.67 -6.38
N ALA A 84 7.69 1.68 -6.29
CA ALA A 84 9.12 1.88 -6.56
C ALA A 84 9.39 2.28 -8.02
N ALA A 85 8.60 1.79 -8.98
CA ALA A 85 8.71 2.19 -10.39
C ALA A 85 8.22 3.61 -10.60
N ASP A 86 7.03 3.94 -10.11
CA ASP A 86 6.43 5.27 -10.22
C ASP A 86 7.35 6.32 -9.57
N TYR A 87 7.92 6.01 -8.40
CA TYR A 87 8.86 6.90 -7.71
C TYR A 87 10.13 7.19 -8.51
N GLN A 88 10.66 6.18 -9.21
CA GLN A 88 11.85 6.34 -10.05
C GLN A 88 11.56 7.17 -11.31
N LEU A 89 10.35 7.08 -11.85
CA LEU A 89 9.93 7.78 -13.06
C LEU A 89 9.44 9.21 -12.79
N SER A 90 8.96 9.49 -11.58
CA SER A 90 8.50 10.84 -11.21
C SER A 90 9.66 11.74 -10.88
N ASP A 91 9.70 12.94 -11.46
CA ASP A 91 10.61 14.04 -11.09
C ASP A 91 9.93 15.08 -10.18
N ASP A 92 8.63 14.91 -9.89
CA ASP A 92 7.84 15.84 -9.08
C ASP A 92 8.06 15.55 -7.58
N PRO A 93 8.58 16.51 -6.79
CA PRO A 93 8.80 16.32 -5.36
C PRO A 93 7.50 16.10 -4.55
N ASP A 94 6.38 16.66 -4.98
CA ASP A 94 5.09 16.51 -4.29
C ASP A 94 4.53 15.11 -4.52
N GLU A 95 4.61 14.60 -5.75
CA GLU A 95 4.23 13.23 -6.10
C GLU A 95 5.11 12.21 -5.36
N ARG A 96 6.44 12.43 -5.34
CA ARG A 96 7.38 11.59 -4.58
C ARG A 96 7.04 11.56 -3.09
N SER A 97 6.70 12.70 -2.50
CA SER A 97 6.26 12.78 -1.10
C SER A 97 4.98 11.98 -0.86
N GLY A 98 4.03 12.01 -1.79
CA GLY A 98 2.83 11.19 -1.75
C GLY A 98 3.15 9.69 -1.84
N LEU A 99 4.01 9.28 -2.77
CA LEU A 99 4.45 7.89 -2.90
C LEU A 99 5.16 7.41 -1.62
N GLU A 100 5.99 8.24 -0.99
CA GLU A 100 6.63 7.91 0.31
C GLU A 100 5.61 7.65 1.42
N GLN A 101 4.56 8.47 1.50
CA GLN A 101 3.49 8.29 2.48
C GLN A 101 2.69 7.00 2.21
N THR A 102 2.37 6.72 0.95
CA THR A 102 1.73 5.47 0.56
C THR A 102 2.62 4.25 0.88
N ALA A 103 3.92 4.35 0.65
CA ALA A 103 4.87 3.28 0.96
C ALA A 103 4.90 2.97 2.46
N LEU A 104 4.88 3.99 3.33
CA LEU A 104 4.78 3.80 4.78
C LEU A 104 3.54 2.99 5.17
N VAL A 105 2.37 3.32 4.60
CA VAL A 105 1.12 2.60 4.85
C VAL A 105 1.24 1.13 4.45
N LEU A 106 1.68 0.86 3.23
CA LEU A 106 1.78 -0.50 2.70
C LEU A 106 2.86 -1.35 3.40
N LEU A 107 3.97 -0.74 3.84
CA LEU A 107 5.00 -1.42 4.62
C LEU A 107 4.50 -1.81 6.01
N ARG A 108 3.75 -0.94 6.68
CA ARG A 108 3.11 -1.24 7.97
C ARG A 108 2.08 -2.37 7.86
N LEU A 109 1.51 -2.57 6.67
CA LEU A 109 0.64 -3.71 6.35
C LEU A 109 1.42 -4.98 5.91
N GLY A 110 2.73 -5.03 6.12
CA GLY A 110 3.55 -6.21 5.86
C GLY A 110 4.03 -6.37 4.42
N GLY A 111 4.02 -5.30 3.62
CA GLY A 111 4.63 -5.30 2.29
C GLY A 111 6.13 -5.57 2.34
N ASN A 112 6.64 -6.32 1.36
CA ASN A 112 8.06 -6.67 1.29
C ASN A 112 8.86 -5.59 0.52
N PRO A 113 9.72 -4.79 1.19
CA PRO A 113 10.49 -3.73 0.54
C PRO A 113 11.66 -4.23 -0.30
N HIS A 114 12.07 -5.50 -0.17
CA HIS A 114 13.26 -6.06 -0.81
C HIS A 114 12.98 -6.66 -2.19
N ARG A 115 11.71 -6.77 -2.56
CA ARG A 115 11.31 -7.32 -3.86
C ARG A 115 11.13 -6.17 -4.85
N GLY A 116 11.89 -6.20 -5.94
CA GLY A 116 11.55 -5.45 -7.15
C GLY A 116 10.55 -6.25 -8.00
N SER A 117 9.83 -5.61 -8.91
CA SER A 117 9.03 -6.34 -9.88
C SER A 117 9.89 -7.10 -10.89
N PRO A 118 9.40 -8.26 -11.32
CA PRO A 118 10.15 -9.19 -12.15
C PRO A 118 10.24 -8.78 -13.62
N PHE A 119 9.41 -7.85 -14.11
CA PHE A 119 9.30 -7.58 -15.56
C PHE A 119 10.06 -6.34 -16.02
N TRP A 120 10.16 -5.32 -15.16
CA TRP A 120 10.66 -4.01 -15.59
C TRP A 120 12.07 -3.66 -15.12
N ASN A 121 12.75 -4.57 -14.42
CA ASN A 121 14.07 -4.32 -13.84
C ASN A 121 14.16 -3.04 -12.97
N THR A 122 13.03 -2.50 -12.51
CA THR A 122 13.02 -1.46 -11.49
C THR A 122 13.59 -2.03 -10.17
N PRO A 123 14.29 -1.20 -9.39
CA PRO A 123 14.81 -1.56 -8.08
C PRO A 123 13.73 -2.00 -7.10
N SER A 124 14.15 -2.70 -6.05
CA SER A 124 13.30 -2.89 -4.86
C SER A 124 12.97 -1.54 -4.21
N LEU A 125 11.85 -1.47 -3.48
CA LEU A 125 11.50 -0.28 -2.70
C LEU A 125 12.64 0.17 -1.77
N LYS A 126 13.39 -0.76 -1.16
CA LYS A 126 14.55 -0.43 -0.31
C LYS A 126 15.66 0.30 -1.06
N ALA A 127 15.84 0.02 -2.35
CA ALA A 127 16.83 0.72 -3.17
C ALA A 127 16.30 2.07 -3.66
N ALA A 128 15.00 2.18 -3.96
CA ALA A 128 14.39 3.45 -4.38
C ALA A 128 14.23 4.45 -3.22
N MET A 129 13.81 3.96 -2.04
CA MET A 129 13.35 4.77 -0.89
C MET A 129 13.94 4.23 0.42
N PRO A 130 15.28 4.23 0.57
CA PRO A 130 15.96 3.59 1.71
C PRO A 130 15.58 4.19 3.07
N HIS A 131 15.29 5.49 3.13
CA HIS A 131 14.89 6.20 4.35
C HIS A 131 13.49 5.80 4.84
N VAL A 132 12.55 5.61 3.92
CA VAL A 132 11.20 5.13 4.24
C VAL A 132 11.25 3.74 4.85
N VAL A 133 12.00 2.84 4.20
CA VAL A 133 12.16 1.46 4.69
C VAL A 133 12.88 1.43 6.04
N ALA A 134 13.93 2.23 6.21
CA ALA A 134 14.66 2.32 7.48
C ALA A 134 13.78 2.80 8.63
N THR A 135 12.85 3.73 8.38
CA THR A 135 11.87 4.22 9.37
C THR A 135 11.00 3.08 9.89
N VAL A 136 10.36 2.32 8.99
CA VAL A 136 9.46 1.21 9.39
C VAL A 136 10.23 0.07 10.05
N GLU A 137 11.43 -0.28 9.54
CA GLU A 137 12.29 -1.27 10.19
C GLU A 137 12.70 -0.84 11.61
N ALA A 138 12.96 0.46 11.82
CA ALA A 138 13.27 0.99 13.15
C ALA A 138 12.06 0.95 14.10
N GLU A 139 10.87 1.34 13.64
CA GLU A 139 9.61 1.22 14.39
C GLU A 139 9.38 -0.24 14.86
N GLN A 140 9.50 -1.19 13.93
CA GLN A 140 9.32 -2.62 14.24
C GLN A 140 10.38 -3.14 15.22
N ARG A 141 11.64 -2.73 15.06
CA ARG A 141 12.71 -3.09 16.01
C ARG A 141 12.44 -2.56 17.42
N ALA A 142 11.98 -1.32 17.54
CA ALA A 142 11.64 -0.73 18.84
C ALA A 142 10.55 -1.54 19.57
N VAL A 143 9.47 -1.89 18.85
CA VAL A 143 8.39 -2.72 19.40
C VAL A 143 8.89 -4.09 19.85
N HIS A 144 9.73 -4.75 19.05
CA HIS A 144 10.29 -6.05 19.44
C HIS A 144 11.18 -5.96 20.68
N LEU A 145 11.97 -4.88 20.82
CA LEU A 145 12.82 -4.67 21.99
C LEU A 145 11.98 -4.43 23.25
N GLU A 146 10.92 -3.65 23.16
CA GLU A 146 9.98 -3.42 24.27
C GLU A 146 9.31 -4.72 24.72
N GLN A 147 8.83 -5.53 23.77
CA GLN A 147 8.24 -6.83 24.05
C GLN A 147 9.25 -7.79 24.71
N ALA A 148 10.49 -7.82 24.21
CA ALA A 148 11.55 -8.64 24.79
C ALA A 148 11.91 -8.20 26.21
N TRP A 149 11.92 -6.89 26.49
CA TRP A 149 12.13 -6.36 27.82
C TRP A 149 11.01 -6.76 28.78
N ALA A 150 9.76 -6.53 28.41
CA ALA A 150 8.59 -6.90 29.22
C ALA A 150 8.53 -8.41 29.52
N ALA A 151 8.89 -9.25 28.55
CA ALA A 151 8.95 -10.70 28.74
C ALA A 151 10.00 -11.09 29.80
N ARG A 152 11.17 -10.44 29.82
CA ARG A 152 12.24 -10.69 30.81
C ARG A 152 11.82 -10.29 32.22
N GLU A 153 11.18 -9.14 32.39
CA GLU A 153 10.66 -8.69 33.68
C GLU A 153 9.59 -9.65 34.24
N SER A 154 8.68 -10.10 33.38
CA SER A 154 7.64 -11.08 33.74
C SER A 154 8.23 -12.41 34.22
N VAL A 155 9.26 -12.92 33.54
CA VAL A 155 9.97 -14.16 33.95
C VAL A 155 10.68 -13.96 35.29
N SER A 156 11.34 -12.82 35.49
CA SER A 156 11.99 -12.48 36.77
C SER A 156 10.98 -12.43 37.92
N ALA A 157 9.83 -11.78 37.71
CA ALA A 157 8.77 -11.65 38.70
C ALA A 157 8.05 -12.97 39.04
N LYS A 158 8.06 -13.96 38.13
CA LYS A 158 7.58 -15.32 38.41
C LYS A 158 8.58 -16.14 39.22
N ARG A 159 9.88 -16.02 38.92
CA ARG A 159 10.95 -16.71 39.66
C ARG A 159 11.09 -16.22 41.10
N ALA A 160 10.86 -14.94 41.37
CA ALA A 160 10.93 -14.38 42.72
C ALA A 160 9.76 -14.78 43.64
N ARG A 161 8.72 -15.45 43.12
CA ARG A 161 7.53 -15.90 43.87
C ARG A 161 7.51 -17.40 44.16
N LEU A 162 8.55 -18.13 43.75
CA LEU A 162 8.79 -19.55 44.05
C LEU A 162 9.84 -19.65 45.16
#